data_AF-A0A2S7TXK5-F1
#
_entry.id   AF-A0A2S7TXK5-F1
#
_cell.length_a   1.000
_cell.length_b   1.000
_cell.length_c   1.000
_cell.angle_alpha   90.00
_cell.angle_beta   90.00
_cell.angle_gamma   90.00
#
_symmetry.space_group_name_H-M   'P 1'
#
loop_
_entity.id
_entity.type
_entity.pdbx_description
1 polymer ?
#
loop_
_entity_poly.entity_id
_entity_poly.type
_entity_poly.pdbx_seq_one_letter_code
_entity_poly.pdbx_strand_id
1 'polypeptide(L)'
;MMIATIHEAKTNLSKLIQKALAGEEVIIANRNTPVVKLVAIETAQKPKRKLGTGKHLNIHIGDDFDDPIDYLFEGYYPEEVDTPKVAEDKSKYNGEEL
;
A
#
# COMPACT_ATOMS: atom_id res chain seq x y z
N MET A 1 16.00 -28.09 17.14
CA MET A 1 15.83 -27.29 18.37
C MET A 1 17.20 -26.81 18.84
N MET A 2 17.37 -25.50 18.99
CA MET A 2 18.58 -24.84 19.47
C MET A 2 18.23 -23.96 20.68
N ILE A 3 19.07 -23.94 21.72
CA ILE A 3 18.94 -23.04 22.87
C ILE A 3 20.14 -22.10 22.89
N ALA A 4 19.91 -20.79 22.99
CA ALA A 4 20.95 -19.78 23.15
C ALA A 4 20.68 -18.96 24.40
N THR A 5 21.73 -18.54 25.10
CA THR A 5 21.59 -17.62 26.22
C THR A 5 21.23 -16.20 25.73
N ILE A 6 20.67 -15.36 26.59
CA ILE A 6 20.40 -13.94 26.27
C ILE A 6 21.67 -13.22 25.79
N HIS A 7 22.83 -13.51 26.39
CA HIS A 7 24.09 -12.87 26.01
C HIS A 7 24.52 -13.26 24.59
N GLU A 8 24.47 -14.55 24.26
CA GLU A 8 24.77 -15.03 22.91
C GLU A 8 23.76 -14.51 21.90
N ALA A 9 22.47 -14.46 22.27
CA ALA A 9 21.40 -13.98 21.42
C ALA A 9 21.56 -12.49 21.09
N LYS A 10 21.96 -11.64 22.05
CA LYS A 10 22.21 -10.21 21.79
C LYS A 10 23.32 -10.00 20.75
N THR A 11 24.37 -10.83 20.78
CA THR A 11 25.52 -10.71 19.89
C THR A 11 25.27 -11.37 18.52
N ASN A 12 24.52 -12.48 18.48
CA ASN A 12 24.32 -13.28 17.29
C ASN A 12 22.87 -13.29 16.77
N LEU A 13 22.05 -12.29 17.13
CA LEU A 13 20.62 -12.27 16.84
C LEU A 13 20.31 -12.50 15.36
N SER A 14 21.06 -11.85 14.47
CA SER A 14 20.88 -11.99 13.02
C SER A 14 21.01 -13.45 12.56
N LYS A 15 22.02 -14.19 13.05
CA LYS A 15 22.20 -15.61 12.73
C LYS A 15 21.06 -16.47 13.28
N LEU A 16 20.58 -16.17 14.49
CA LEU A 16 19.46 -16.88 15.09
C LEU A 16 18.15 -16.66 14.32
N ILE A 17 17.93 -15.46 13.81
CA ILE A 17 16.78 -15.14 12.94
C ILE A 17 16.86 -15.96 11.64
N GLN A 18 18.02 -16.04 10.99
CA GLN A 18 18.16 -16.84 9.76
C GLN A 18 17.82 -18.31 9.98
N LYS A 19 18.24 -18.87 11.12
CA LYS A 19 17.87 -20.24 11.51
C LYS A 19 16.37 -20.40 11.73
N ALA A 20 15.74 -19.45 12.44
CA ALA A 20 14.30 -19.45 12.64
C ALA A 20 13.52 -19.36 11.31
N LEU A 21 14.00 -18.54 10.36
CA LEU A 21 13.44 -18.42 9.01
C LEU A 21 13.64 -19.69 8.16
N ALA A 22 14.72 -20.43 8.40
CA ALA A 22 14.96 -21.74 7.77
C ALA A 22 14.07 -22.86 8.36
N GLY A 23 13.22 -22.55 9.33
CA GLY A 23 12.33 -23.50 9.99
C GLY A 23 12.93 -24.19 11.22
N GLU A 24 14.09 -23.74 11.70
CA GLU A 24 14.64 -24.26 12.95
C GLU A 24 13.95 -23.66 14.18
N GLU A 25 13.63 -24.50 15.16
CA GLU A 25 13.14 -24.02 16.46
C GLU A 25 14.30 -23.47 17.30
N VAL A 26 14.29 -22.15 17.53
CA VAL A 26 15.31 -21.44 18.33
C VAL A 26 14.69 -20.91 19.62
N ILE A 27 15.23 -21.30 20.77
CA ILE A 27 14.81 -20.88 22.10
C ILE A 27 15.89 -19.99 22.72
N ILE A 28 15.48 -18.88 23.30
CA ILE A 28 16.35 -18.00 24.10
C ILE A 28 16.11 -18.29 25.58
N ALA A 29 17.18 -18.58 26.30
CA ALA A 29 17.17 -18.87 27.73
C ALA A 29 17.83 -17.76 28.56
N ASN A 30 17.25 -17.48 29.72
CA ASN A 30 17.91 -16.72 30.77
C ASN A 30 18.62 -17.70 31.69
N ARG A 31 19.95 -17.77 31.60
CA ARG A 31 20.78 -18.80 32.26
C ARG A 31 20.31 -20.20 31.82
N ASN A 32 19.74 -20.98 32.73
CA ASN A 32 19.26 -22.35 32.46
C ASN A 32 17.74 -22.42 32.22
N THR A 33 17.03 -21.29 32.22
CA THR A 33 15.58 -21.27 32.09
C THR A 33 15.19 -20.74 30.70
N PRO A 34 14.49 -21.52 29.86
CA PRO A 34 13.97 -21.03 28.58
C PRO A 34 12.90 -19.95 28.81
N VAL A 35 13.02 -18.80 28.13
CA VAL A 35 12.15 -17.64 28.34
C VAL A 35 11.43 -17.16 27.09
N VAL A 36 12.00 -17.37 25.91
CA VAL A 36 11.38 -16.95 24.65
C VAL A 36 11.68 -17.96 23.53
N LYS A 37 10.80 -18.04 22.55
CA LYS A 37 11.00 -18.81 21.31
C LYS A 37 10.98 -17.87 20.13
N LEU A 38 12.00 -17.96 19.27
CA LEU A 38 12.05 -17.29 17.98
C LEU A 38 11.33 -18.19 16.97
N VAL A 39 10.31 -17.63 16.33
CA VAL A 39 9.54 -18.29 15.27
C VAL A 39 9.46 -17.35 14.09
N ALA A 40 9.60 -17.88 12.88
CA ALA A 40 9.38 -17.10 11.67
C ALA A 40 7.93 -16.59 11.65
N ILE A 41 7.76 -15.30 11.37
CA ILE A 41 6.44 -14.75 11.11
C ILE A 41 6.11 -15.10 9.66
N GLU A 42 5.22 -16.07 9.47
CA GLU A 42 4.59 -16.30 8.18
C GLU A 42 3.79 -15.05 7.84
N THR A 43 4.32 -14.20 6.96
CA THR A 43 3.49 -13.18 6.34
C THR A 43 2.51 -13.95 5.48
N ALA A 44 1.25 -13.99 5.91
CA ALA A 44 0.15 -14.46 5.07
C ALA A 44 0.36 -13.80 3.72
N GLN A 45 0.70 -14.60 2.70
CA GLN A 45 0.97 -14.07 1.37
C GLN A 45 -0.22 -13.18 1.04
N LYS A 46 0.03 -11.87 0.82
CA LYS A 46 -1.04 -10.94 0.49
C LYS A 46 -1.89 -11.64 -0.57
N PRO A 47 -3.20 -11.80 -0.34
CA PRO A 47 -4.02 -12.61 -1.24
C PRO A 47 -3.77 -12.09 -2.66
N LYS A 48 -3.33 -12.98 -3.56
CA LYS A 48 -3.07 -12.60 -4.94
C LYS A 48 -4.35 -11.95 -5.46
N ARG A 49 -4.26 -10.72 -5.94
CA ARG A 49 -5.41 -10.01 -6.51
C ARG A 49 -6.03 -10.90 -7.58
N LYS A 50 -7.29 -11.29 -7.38
CA LYS A 50 -8.06 -12.06 -8.36
C LYS A 50 -8.81 -11.06 -9.24
N LEU A 51 -8.40 -10.93 -10.50
CA LEU A 51 -9.12 -10.14 -11.50
C LEU A 51 -10.43 -10.84 -11.88
N GLY A 52 -11.44 -10.07 -12.28
CA GLY A 52 -12.71 -10.61 -12.78
C GLY A 52 -13.66 -11.15 -11.70
N THR A 53 -13.59 -10.65 -10.47
CA THR A 53 -14.57 -10.99 -9.41
C THR A 53 -15.99 -10.53 -9.75
N GLY A 54 -16.14 -9.48 -10.56
CA GLY A 54 -17.45 -8.95 -10.98
C GLY A 54 -18.16 -9.73 -12.10
N LYS A 55 -17.65 -10.88 -12.55
CA LYS A 55 -18.27 -11.66 -13.66
C LYS A 55 -19.71 -12.11 -13.41
N HIS A 56 -20.13 -12.17 -12.15
CA HIS A 56 -21.48 -12.56 -11.75
C HIS A 56 -22.41 -11.36 -11.52
N LEU A 57 -21.88 -10.14 -11.61
CA LEU A 57 -22.67 -8.92 -11.47
C LEU A 57 -23.36 -8.65 -12.79
N ASN A 58 -24.69 -8.51 -12.76
CA ASN A 58 -25.44 -8.01 -13.89
C ASN A 58 -25.40 -6.48 -13.83
N ILE A 59 -24.35 -5.89 -14.41
CA ILE A 59 -24.16 -4.44 -14.45
C ILE A 59 -24.93 -3.91 -15.66
N HIS A 60 -25.98 -3.14 -15.40
CA HIS A 60 -26.70 -2.38 -16.41
C HIS A 60 -26.23 -0.93 -16.35
N ILE A 61 -25.76 -0.40 -17.49
CA ILE A 61 -25.47 1.01 -17.67
C ILE A 61 -26.70 1.61 -18.33
N GLY A 62 -27.25 2.68 -17.75
CA GLY A 62 -28.40 3.39 -18.32
C GLY A 62 -28.06 4.00 -19.68
N ASP A 63 -29.05 4.12 -20.56
CA ASP A 63 -28.87 4.72 -21.88
C ASP A 63 -28.43 6.20 -21.80
N ASP A 64 -28.71 6.85 -20.67
CA ASP A 64 -28.38 8.23 -20.34
C ASP A 64 -27.04 8.39 -19.59
N PHE A 65 -26.25 7.32 -19.47
CA PHE A 65 -25.00 7.35 -18.68
C PHE A 65 -24.00 8.40 -19.19
N ASP A 66 -23.94 8.59 -20.50
CA ASP A 66 -23.07 9.59 -21.14
C ASP A 66 -23.78 10.95 -21.36
N ASP A 67 -25.05 11.08 -20.95
CA ASP A 67 -25.80 12.32 -21.14
C ASP A 67 -25.29 13.44 -20.20
N PRO A 68 -25.33 14.70 -20.64
CA PRO A 68 -24.98 15.85 -19.79
C PRO A 68 -25.84 15.89 -18.52
N ILE A 69 -25.17 15.99 -17.37
CA ILE A 69 -25.80 16.11 -16.04
C ILE A 69 -25.75 17.56 -15.53
N ASP A 70 -25.97 18.53 -16.42
CA ASP A 70 -25.83 19.97 -16.13
C ASP A 70 -26.73 20.42 -14.95
N TYR A 71 -27.93 19.82 -14.86
CA TYR A 71 -28.87 20.03 -13.76
C TYR A 71 -28.32 19.63 -12.38
N LEU A 72 -27.33 18.71 -12.33
CA LEU A 72 -26.70 18.30 -11.07
C LEU A 72 -25.85 19.43 -10.47
N PHE A 73 -25.28 20.28 -11.32
CA PHE A 73 -24.34 21.32 -10.92
C PHE A 73 -24.97 22.72 -10.87
N GLU A 74 -26.25 22.84 -11.19
CA GLU A 74 -26.98 24.11 -11.37
C GLU A 74 -27.06 24.95 -10.08
N GLY A 75 -26.90 24.34 -8.91
CA GLY A 75 -26.76 25.04 -7.61
C GLY A 75 -25.34 25.08 -7.04
N TYR A 76 -24.37 24.52 -7.74
CA TYR A 76 -22.96 24.43 -7.31
C TYR A 76 -22.05 25.42 -8.04
N TYR A 77 -22.47 25.91 -9.21
CA TYR A 77 -21.79 27.00 -9.90
C TYR A 77 -22.19 28.35 -9.29
N PRO A 78 -21.27 29.07 -8.61
CA PRO A 78 -21.51 30.48 -8.30
C PRO A 78 -21.65 31.29 -9.60
N GLU A 79 -22.50 32.32 -9.62
CA GLU A 79 -22.70 33.21 -10.78
C GLU A 79 -21.40 33.83 -11.30
N GLU A 80 -20.36 33.89 -10.47
CA GLU A 80 -18.99 34.17 -10.87
C GLU A 80 -18.18 32.87 -10.95
N VAL A 81 -17.97 32.37 -12.17
CA VAL A 81 -16.88 31.43 -12.41
C VAL A 81 -15.59 32.24 -12.20
N ASP A 82 -14.82 31.96 -11.14
CA ASP A 82 -13.46 32.47 -11.00
C ASP A 82 -12.64 31.85 -12.13
N THR A 83 -12.73 32.45 -13.31
CA THR A 83 -11.90 32.08 -14.44
C THR A 83 -10.48 32.28 -13.95
N PRO A 84 -9.64 31.23 -13.89
CA PRO A 84 -8.26 31.40 -13.45
C PRO A 84 -7.68 32.49 -14.34
N LYS A 85 -7.24 33.60 -13.73
CA LYS A 85 -6.67 34.74 -14.44
C LYS A 85 -5.56 34.19 -15.32
N VAL A 86 -5.85 33.99 -16.60
CA VAL A 86 -4.85 33.64 -17.58
C VAL A 86 -3.91 34.83 -17.55
N ALA A 87 -2.67 34.62 -17.13
CA ALA A 87 -1.67 35.66 -17.15
C ALA A 87 -1.59 36.17 -18.60
N GLU A 88 -2.08 37.39 -18.85
CA GLU A 88 -2.03 38.02 -20.18
C GLU A 88 -0.60 38.32 -20.62
N ASP A 89 0.38 38.05 -19.77
CA ASP A 89 1.79 38.22 -20.07
C ASP A 89 2.32 37.10 -20.97
N LYS A 90 2.07 37.26 -22.27
CA LYS A 90 2.65 36.43 -23.34
C LYS A 90 4.16 36.65 -23.50
N SER A 91 4.81 37.55 -22.75
CA SER A 91 6.26 37.78 -22.87
C SER A 91 7.11 36.63 -22.33
N LYS A 92 6.52 35.69 -21.57
CA LYS A 92 7.23 34.54 -21.02
C LYS A 92 7.35 33.33 -21.94
N TYR A 93 6.67 33.33 -23.08
CA TYR A 93 6.80 32.27 -24.09
C TYR A 93 7.62 32.79 -25.28
N ASN A 94 8.92 32.95 -25.06
CA ASN A 94 9.89 32.92 -26.16
C ASN A 94 10.29 31.47 -26.35
N GLY A 95 9.78 30.84 -27.40
CA GLY A 95 10.06 29.44 -27.71
C GLY A 95 9.61 29.09 -29.12
N GLU A 96 10.35 29.63 -30.08
CA GLU A 96 10.63 29.10 -31.42
C GLU A 96 9.75 27.92 -31.88
N GLU A 97 8.84 28.18 -32.82
CA GLU A 97 8.18 27.14 -33.62
C GLU A 97 9.23 26.40 -34.45
N LEU A 98 9.27 25.06 -34.30
CA LEU A 98 9.94 24.12 -35.20
C LEU A 98 9.08 23.86 -36.44
#